data_AF-A0A7Z1MY66-F1
#
_entry.id   AF-A0A7Z1MY66-F1
#
_cell.length_a   1.000
_cell.length_b   1.000
_cell.length_c   1.000
_cell.angle_alpha   90.00
_cell.angle_beta   90.00
_cell.angle_gamma   90.00
#
_symmetry.space_group_name_H-M   'P 1'
#
loop_
_entity.id
_entity.type
_entity.pdbx_description
1 polymer ?
#
loop_
_entity_poly.entity_id
_entity_poly.type
_entity_poly.pdbx_seq_one_letter_code
_entity_poly.pdbx_strand_id
1 'polypeptide(L)'
;MTVSVDMGSDDRGAPVTMDLEELLATRLLVQGNSGSGKSHLLRRLLEGSAGQVQQVVIDPEGDFVTLAGPYGHVVIEAADYSVPEIARIATRLREHRASVVLSLEGLEAEGQMRCAAAFLSALFDAPREHWYPALV
;
A
#
# COMPACT_ATOMS: atom_id res chain seq x y z
N MET A 1 -20.64 -2.14 8.70
CA MET A 1 -20.09 -3.37 9.30
C MET A 1 -18.61 -3.13 9.30
N THR A 2 -18.03 -2.94 10.47
CA THR A 2 -16.62 -2.61 10.62
C THR A 2 -15.78 -3.84 10.30
N VAL A 3 -14.81 -3.68 9.40
CA VAL A 3 -13.84 -4.75 9.11
C VAL A 3 -12.77 -4.69 10.19
N SER A 4 -12.68 -5.76 10.99
CA SER A 4 -11.62 -5.92 11.98
C SER A 4 -10.56 -6.89 11.46
N VAL A 5 -9.34 -6.40 11.31
CA VAL A 5 -8.18 -7.19 10.88
C VAL A 5 -7.53 -7.84 12.10
N ASP A 6 -7.37 -9.17 12.09
CA ASP A 6 -6.63 -9.87 13.13
C ASP A 6 -5.12 -9.55 13.03
N MET A 7 -4.58 -8.96 14.09
CA MET A 7 -3.17 -8.56 14.18
C MET A 7 -2.34 -9.54 15.02
N GLY A 8 -2.95 -10.50 15.72
CA GLY A 8 -2.27 -11.45 16.58
C GLY A 8 -2.96 -11.61 17.95
N SER A 9 -2.16 -11.86 18.99
CA SER A 9 -2.67 -12.04 20.36
C SER A 9 -1.84 -11.29 21.39
N ASP A 10 -2.48 -10.91 22.49
CA ASP A 10 -1.83 -10.31 23.66
C ASP A 10 -1.19 -11.37 24.58
N ASP A 11 -0.57 -10.93 25.68
CA ASP A 11 0.09 -11.82 26.65
C ASP A 11 -0.85 -12.85 27.32
N ARG A 12 -2.16 -12.66 27.20
CA ARG A 12 -3.21 -13.57 27.73
C ARG A 12 -3.77 -14.48 26.64
N GLY A 13 -3.28 -14.37 25.41
CA GLY A 13 -3.78 -15.09 24.25
C GLY A 13 -5.08 -14.51 23.68
N ALA A 14 -5.53 -13.34 24.13
CA ALA A 14 -6.71 -12.69 23.57
C ALA A 14 -6.37 -12.07 22.21
N PRO A 15 -7.27 -12.12 21.22
CA PRO A 15 -7.01 -11.57 19.89
C PRO A 15 -6.82 -10.05 19.96
N VAL A 16 -5.81 -9.55 19.27
CA VAL A 16 -5.57 -8.13 19.04
C VAL A 16 -6.01 -7.81 17.62
N THR A 17 -6.98 -6.92 17.46
CA THR A 17 -7.54 -6.57 16.16
C THR A 17 -7.34 -5.10 15.83
N MET A 18 -7.30 -4.78 14.53
CA MET A 18 -7.26 -3.41 14.02
C MET A 18 -8.56 -3.09 13.28
N ASP A 19 -9.18 -1.95 13.63
CA ASP A 19 -10.37 -1.46 12.95
C ASP A 19 -9.97 -0.74 11.65
N LEU A 20 -10.41 -1.28 10.51
CA LEU A 20 -10.08 -0.72 9.20
C LEU A 20 -10.76 0.63 8.95
N GLU A 21 -11.99 0.84 9.44
CA GLU A 21 -12.69 2.11 9.25
C GLU A 21 -12.01 3.23 10.06
N GLU A 22 -11.61 2.93 11.30
CA GLU A 22 -10.83 3.86 12.11
C GLU A 22 -9.46 4.16 11.48
N LEU A 23 -8.77 3.14 10.96
CA LEU A 23 -7.50 3.32 10.27
C LEU A 23 -7.64 4.25 9.04
N LEU A 24 -8.68 4.06 8.22
CA LEU A 24 -8.93 4.90 7.04
C LEU A 24 -9.28 6.36 7.40
N ALA A 25 -9.79 6.60 8.60
CA ALA A 25 -10.06 7.95 9.11
C ALA A 25 -8.84 8.58 9.82
N THR A 26 -7.78 7.80 10.08
CA THR A 26 -6.63 8.21 10.89
C THR A 26 -5.30 7.88 10.18
N ARG A 27 -4.21 7.70 10.95
CA ARG A 27 -2.88 7.35 10.45
C ARG A 27 -2.25 6.35 11.40
N LEU A 28 -1.61 5.33 10.84
CA LEU A 28 -0.80 4.37 11.59
C LEU A 28 0.68 4.68 11.39
N LEU A 29 1.43 4.77 12.49
CA LEU A 29 2.89 4.82 12.47
C LEU A 29 3.43 3.50 13.00
N VAL A 30 4.16 2.77 12.17
CA VAL A 30 4.90 1.56 12.58
C VAL A 30 6.38 1.89 12.59
N GLN A 31 7.00 1.78 13.77
CA GLN A 31 8.42 2.07 13.95
C GLN A 31 9.13 0.92 14.68
N GLY A 32 10.34 0.63 14.27
CA GLY A 32 11.17 -0.45 14.83
C GLY A 32 12.45 -0.63 14.02
N ASN A 33 13.47 -1.21 14.64
CA ASN A 33 14.75 -1.49 13.97
C ASN A 33 14.59 -2.55 12.86
N SER A 34 15.62 -2.73 12.02
CA SER A 34 15.64 -3.89 11.10
C SER A 34 15.49 -5.20 11.90
N GLY A 35 14.73 -6.15 11.36
CA GLY A 35 14.43 -7.43 12.02
C GLY A 35 13.37 -7.39 13.15
N SER A 36 12.81 -6.22 13.48
CA SER A 36 11.78 -6.11 14.53
C SER A 36 10.38 -6.62 14.13
N GLY A 37 10.20 -7.08 12.89
CA GLY A 37 8.93 -7.59 12.39
C GLY A 37 8.00 -6.54 11.77
N LYS A 38 8.48 -5.33 11.44
CA LYS A 38 7.67 -4.28 10.77
C LYS A 38 6.99 -4.77 9.50
N SER A 39 7.75 -5.31 8.54
CA SER A 39 7.20 -5.81 7.27
C SER A 39 6.22 -6.96 7.50
N HIS A 40 6.43 -7.79 8.54
CA HIS A 40 5.49 -8.85 8.91
C HIS A 40 4.16 -8.29 9.44
N LEU A 41 4.20 -7.28 10.31
CA LEU A 41 2.99 -6.62 10.82
C LEU A 41 2.23 -5.90 9.70
N LEU A 42 2.92 -5.14 8.85
CA LEU A 42 2.31 -4.47 7.70
C LEU A 42 1.72 -5.47 6.72
N ARG A 43 2.42 -6.58 6.44
CA ARG A 43 1.91 -7.65 5.58
C ARG A 43 0.61 -8.23 6.15
N ARG A 44 0.56 -8.56 7.45
CA ARG A 44 -0.68 -9.05 8.09
C ARG A 44 -1.84 -8.07 7.93
N LEU A 45 -1.59 -6.77 8.11
CA LEU A 45 -2.59 -5.73 7.89
C LEU A 45 -3.07 -5.67 6.43
N LEU A 46 -2.14 -5.67 5.48
CA LEU A 46 -2.44 -5.60 4.05
C LEU A 46 -3.21 -6.84 3.57
N GLU A 47 -2.77 -8.03 3.98
CA GLU A 47 -3.44 -9.29 3.66
C GLU A 47 -4.85 -9.35 4.26
N GLY A 48 -5.01 -8.99 5.54
CA GLY A 48 -6.30 -9.03 6.23
C GLY A 48 -7.30 -7.96 5.79
N SER A 49 -6.83 -6.87 5.17
CA SER A 49 -7.68 -5.83 4.58
C SER A 49 -7.81 -5.90 3.07
N ALA A 50 -7.18 -6.90 2.42
CA ALA A 50 -7.24 -7.08 0.98
C ALA A 50 -8.68 -7.28 0.50
N GLY A 51 -9.05 -6.60 -0.60
CA GLY A 51 -10.39 -6.64 -1.17
C GLY A 51 -11.45 -5.84 -0.41
N GLN A 52 -11.14 -5.30 0.76
CA GLN A 52 -12.05 -4.46 1.55
C GLN A 52 -11.94 -2.98 1.16
N VAL A 53 -10.73 -2.54 0.82
CA VAL A 53 -10.42 -1.19 0.39
C VAL A 53 -9.33 -1.22 -0.68
N GLN A 54 -9.25 -0.20 -1.54
CA GLN A 54 -8.10 -0.04 -2.43
C GLN A 54 -6.83 0.09 -1.58
N GLN A 55 -5.79 -0.66 -1.92
CA GLN A 55 -4.49 -0.59 -1.25
C GLN A 55 -3.43 -0.09 -2.23
N VAL A 56 -2.63 0.88 -1.81
CA VAL A 56 -1.57 1.50 -2.60
C VAL A 56 -0.27 1.41 -1.83
N VAL A 57 0.54 0.39 -2.10
CA VAL A 57 1.80 0.19 -1.38
C VAL A 57 2.94 0.86 -2.15
N ILE A 58 3.62 1.81 -1.51
CA ILE A 58 4.90 2.35 -2.00
C ILE A 58 6.01 1.53 -1.36
N ASP A 59 6.76 0.77 -2.18
CA ASP A 59 7.66 -0.28 -1.69
C ASP A 59 9.11 -0.04 -2.13
N PRO A 60 9.93 0.67 -1.31
CA PRO A 60 11.34 0.90 -1.60
C PRO A 60 12.21 -0.34 -1.63
N GLU A 61 11.81 -1.40 -0.92
CA GLU A 61 12.61 -2.60 -0.67
C GLU A 61 12.13 -3.83 -1.45
N GLY A 62 10.98 -3.75 -2.13
CA GLY A 62 10.39 -4.88 -2.88
C GLY A 62 9.77 -5.96 -1.97
N ASP A 63 9.53 -5.64 -0.70
CA ASP A 63 9.05 -6.57 0.33
C ASP A 63 7.62 -7.08 0.09
N PHE A 64 6.82 -6.39 -0.73
CA PHE A 64 5.37 -6.59 -0.83
C PHE A 64 4.89 -7.06 -2.20
N VAL A 65 5.77 -7.25 -3.18
CA VAL A 65 5.40 -7.74 -4.53
C VAL A 65 4.63 -9.07 -4.50
N THR A 66 4.86 -9.90 -3.47
CA THR A 66 4.15 -11.18 -3.27
C THR A 66 2.67 -11.04 -2.94
N LEU A 67 2.16 -9.82 -2.70
CA LEU A 67 0.71 -9.58 -2.61
C LEU A 67 0.03 -9.81 -3.97
N ALA A 68 0.78 -9.70 -5.07
CA ALA A 68 0.32 -10.05 -6.40
C ALA A 68 -0.05 -11.53 -6.49
N GLY A 69 -1.16 -11.81 -7.17
CA GLY A 69 -1.72 -13.16 -7.26
C GLY A 69 -2.78 -13.40 -6.20
N PRO A 70 -2.43 -13.80 -4.95
CA PRO A 70 -3.41 -14.16 -3.93
C PRO A 70 -4.40 -13.04 -3.57
N TYR A 71 -3.93 -11.78 -3.58
CA TYR A 71 -4.73 -10.63 -3.15
C TYR A 71 -5.08 -9.67 -4.29
N GLY A 72 -4.67 -9.98 -5.53
CA GLY A 72 -5.05 -9.24 -6.72
C GLY A 72 -4.35 -7.89 -6.93
N HIS A 73 -3.28 -7.60 -6.16
CA HIS A 73 -2.48 -6.39 -6.37
C HIS A 73 -1.78 -6.42 -7.72
N VAL A 74 -1.81 -5.28 -8.42
CA VAL A 74 -0.98 -5.04 -9.59
C VAL A 74 0.42 -4.64 -9.12
N VAL A 75 1.46 -5.28 -9.63
CA VAL A 75 2.85 -4.87 -9.35
C VAL A 75 3.34 -3.99 -10.48
N ILE A 76 3.94 -2.86 -10.10
CA ILE A 76 4.64 -1.96 -11.00
C ILE A 76 6.08 -1.92 -10.56
N GLU A 77 6.96 -2.50 -11.38
CA GLU A 77 8.40 -2.34 -11.23
C GLU A 77 8.81 -0.98 -11.79
N ALA A 78 9.03 0.01 -10.92
CA ALA A 78 9.23 1.38 -11.34
C ALA A 78 10.47 1.58 -12.21
N ALA A 79 11.48 0.71 -12.08
CA ALA A 79 12.68 0.73 -12.89
C ALA A 79 12.41 0.51 -14.39
N ASP A 80 11.28 -0.11 -14.74
CA ASP A 80 10.91 -0.43 -16.12
C ASP A 80 10.16 0.71 -16.84
N TYR A 81 9.82 1.78 -16.13
CA TYR A 81 8.98 2.86 -16.65
C TYR A 81 9.61 4.24 -16.45
N SER A 82 9.33 5.14 -17.38
CA SER A 82 9.62 6.55 -17.19
C SER A 82 8.68 7.19 -16.16
N VAL A 83 9.13 8.25 -15.50
CA VAL A 83 8.33 9.01 -14.52
C VAL A 83 6.96 9.46 -15.07
N PRO A 84 6.83 9.95 -16.33
CA PRO A 84 5.52 10.26 -16.91
C PRO A 84 4.62 9.03 -17.10
N GLU A 85 5.17 7.85 -17.39
CA GLU A 85 4.40 6.61 -17.50
C GLU A 85 3.87 6.18 -16.13
N ILE A 86 4.70 6.27 -15.08
CA ILE A 86 4.29 6.02 -13.70
C ILE A 86 3.07 6.88 -13.31
N ALA A 87 3.10 8.18 -13.62
CA ALA A 87 1.97 9.08 -13.35
C ALA A 87 0.69 8.67 -14.13
N ARG A 88 0.83 8.26 -15.39
CA ARG A 88 -0.30 7.77 -16.19
C ARG A 88 -0.87 6.46 -15.64
N ILE A 89 -0.02 5.56 -15.15
CA ILE A 89 -0.46 4.32 -14.52
C ILE A 89 -1.21 4.62 -13.22
N ALA A 90 -0.68 5.50 -12.36
CA ALA A 90 -1.34 5.94 -11.12
C ALA A 90 -2.76 6.45 -11.37
N THR A 91 -2.93 7.30 -12.40
CA THR A 91 -4.24 7.82 -12.81
C THR A 91 -5.22 6.69 -13.13
N ARG A 92 -4.81 5.70 -13.95
CA ARG A 92 -5.64 4.54 -14.29
C ARG A 92 -5.97 3.66 -13.10
N LEU A 93 -5.02 3.44 -12.20
CA LEU A 93 -5.26 2.66 -10.97
C LEU A 93 -6.32 3.33 -10.09
N ARG A 94 -6.29 4.66 -10.01
CA ARG A 94 -7.30 5.44 -9.28
C ARG A 94 -8.68 5.34 -9.94
N GLU A 95 -8.75 5.45 -11.26
CA GLU A 95 -9.98 5.29 -12.04
C GLU A 95 -10.62 3.91 -11.82
N HIS A 96 -9.82 2.85 -11.87
CA HIS A 96 -10.27 1.47 -11.76
C HIS A 96 -10.33 0.93 -10.32
N ARG A 97 -9.86 1.69 -9.33
CA ARG A 97 -9.71 1.28 -7.93
C ARG A 97 -8.92 -0.01 -7.73
N ALA A 98 -7.96 -0.28 -8.60
CA ALA A 98 -7.10 -1.45 -8.48
C ALA A 98 -6.09 -1.25 -7.35
N SER A 99 -5.92 -2.26 -6.51
CA SER A 99 -4.85 -2.30 -5.52
C SER A 99 -3.50 -2.51 -6.23
N VAL A 100 -2.44 -1.90 -5.69
CA VAL A 100 -1.14 -1.80 -6.36
C VAL A 100 0.00 -1.90 -5.36
N VAL A 101 1.09 -2.51 -5.80
CA VAL A 101 2.42 -2.37 -5.20
C VAL A 101 3.31 -1.66 -6.22
N LEU A 102 3.72 -0.44 -5.89
CA LEU A 102 4.75 0.29 -6.62
C LEU A 102 6.11 -0.10 -6.04
N SER A 103 6.75 -1.09 -6.66
CA SER A 103 8.12 -1.48 -6.34
C SER A 103 9.07 -0.41 -6.87
N LEU A 104 9.87 0.17 -5.97
CA LEU A 104 10.95 1.10 -6.31
C LEU A 104 12.32 0.43 -6.22
N GLU A 105 12.34 -0.90 -6.09
CA GLU A 105 13.55 -1.69 -6.11
C GLU A 105 14.32 -1.43 -7.42
N GLY A 106 15.66 -1.38 -7.32
CA GLY A 106 16.53 -1.12 -8.47
C GLY A 106 16.68 0.35 -8.88
N LEU A 107 15.87 1.26 -8.34
CA LEU A 107 16.10 2.70 -8.49
C LEU A 107 17.07 3.22 -7.42
N GLU A 108 17.90 4.18 -7.81
CA GLU A 108 18.67 4.99 -6.84
C GLU A 108 17.74 5.85 -5.97
N ALA A 109 18.19 6.28 -4.79
CA ALA A 109 17.37 7.02 -3.83
C ALA A 109 16.66 8.25 -4.44
N GLU A 110 17.35 9.02 -5.29
CA GLU A 110 16.72 10.16 -5.97
C GLU A 110 15.67 9.71 -6.99
N GLY A 111 15.91 8.60 -7.70
CA GLY A 111 14.94 7.96 -8.58
C GLY A 111 13.70 7.48 -7.83
N GLN A 112 13.87 6.84 -6.67
CA GLN A 112 12.77 6.42 -5.80
C GLN A 112 11.90 7.61 -5.39
N MET A 113 12.52 8.70 -4.92
CA MET A 113 11.82 9.92 -4.53
C MET A 113 11.03 10.54 -5.70
N ARG A 114 11.65 10.68 -6.88
CA ARG A 114 10.98 11.24 -8.07
C ARG A 114 9.81 10.37 -8.52
N CYS A 115 9.99 9.06 -8.54
CA CYS A 115 8.94 8.11 -8.91
C CYS A 115 7.76 8.16 -7.93
N ALA A 116 8.03 8.02 -6.63
CA ALA A 116 6.99 8.07 -5.59
C ALA A 116 6.24 9.41 -5.63
N ALA A 117 6.94 10.53 -5.78
CA ALA A 117 6.32 11.85 -5.86
C ALA A 117 5.40 11.98 -7.09
N ALA A 118 5.83 11.51 -8.26
CA ALA A 118 5.02 11.57 -9.48
C ALA A 118 3.79 10.66 -9.38
N PHE A 119 3.96 9.45 -8.82
CA PHE A 119 2.88 8.51 -8.61
C PHE A 119 1.81 9.08 -7.65
N LEU A 120 2.24 9.54 -6.46
CA LEU A 120 1.34 10.13 -5.46
C LEU A 120 0.66 11.40 -5.98
N SER A 121 1.40 12.28 -6.65
CA SER A 121 0.83 13.50 -7.25
C SER A 121 -0.29 13.16 -8.23
N ALA A 122 -0.09 12.16 -9.09
CA ALA A 122 -1.12 11.73 -10.03
C ALA A 122 -2.36 11.11 -9.34
N LEU A 123 -2.19 10.42 -8.21
CA LEU A 123 -3.33 9.95 -7.40
C LEU A 123 -4.13 11.11 -6.79
N PHE A 124 -3.45 12.18 -6.38
CA PHE A 124 -4.09 13.40 -5.86
C PHE A 124 -4.73 14.25 -6.96
N ASP A 125 -4.13 14.33 -8.15
CA ASP A 125 -4.66 15.14 -9.25
C ASP A 125 -5.83 14.48 -9.99
N ALA A 126 -6.15 13.23 -9.64
CA ALA A 126 -7.26 12.49 -10.23
C ALA A 126 -8.62 13.21 -10.05
N PRO A 127 -9.54 13.14 -11.03
CA PRO A 127 -10.89 13.67 -10.90
C PRO A 127 -11.60 13.21 -9.62
N ARG A 128 -12.35 14.11 -8.96
CA ARG A 128 -13.00 13.83 -7.66
C ARG A 128 -13.94 12.63 -7.69
N GLU A 129 -14.52 12.30 -8.83
CA GLU A 129 -15.34 11.10 -9.03
C GLU A 129 -14.58 9.77 -8.88
N HIS A 130 -13.24 9.81 -8.88
CA HIS A 130 -12.36 8.67 -8.62
C HIS A 130 -11.81 8.64 -7.19
N TRP A 131 -12.23 9.57 -6.32
CA TRP A 131 -11.76 9.63 -4.95
C TRP A 131 -12.58 8.69 -4.05
N TYR A 132 -12.06 7.48 -3.92
CA TYR A 132 -12.56 6.49 -2.98
C TYR A 132 -11.56 6.30 -1.83
N PRO A 133 -12.03 5.84 -0.65
CA PRO A 133 -11.14 5.46 0.44
C PRO A 133 -10.08 4.49 -0.07
N ALA A 134 -8.83 4.75 0.31
CA ALA A 134 -7.69 3.91 -0.02
C ALA A 134 -6.76 3.87 1.20
N LEU A 135 -6.19 2.69 1.46
CA LEU A 135 -5.05 2.54 2.35
C LEU A 135 -3.79 2.78 1.51
N VAL A 136 -2.98 3.76 1.90
CA VAL A 136 -1.72 4.12 1.23
C VAL A 136 -0.57 3.89 2.20
#